data_AF-A0AAZ3NW51-F1
#
_entry.id   AF-A0AAZ3NW51-F1
#
_cell.length_a   1.000
_cell.length_b   1.000
_cell.length_c   1.000
_cell.angle_alpha   90.00
_cell.angle_beta   90.00
_cell.angle_gamma   90.00
#
_symmetry.space_group_name_H-M   'P 1'
#
loop_
_entity.id
_entity.type
_entity.pdbx_description
1 polymer ?
#
loop_
_entity_poly.entity_id
_entity_poly.type
_entity_poly.pdbx_seq_one_letter_code
_entity_poly.pdbx_strand_id
1 'polypeptide(L)'
;MATLKQQGVGDRYDPSIKQKVRVLHVEGRGVSIEQVDKVTRFHVKILHPSFSLRGVILQALGCSVHCDLQIYRARTAHLTLHAYLMPCDPALTQAVEKQEKCHGSTRILKPRPEKSQWLTSDFYLTTSCPSDVNPRRLELAHVDPPNFFEVFIRDADSDFSLNLSCKSRKQTIWNHEIRAAEYRGSILTSDQHFVDLHQTALIDRVSQVGPILDRLLKSGVITADGYSDVIAERNNQKKMRALFDGPLKGCGPECKDQFLEILTELEPYLINHLKLE
;
A
#
# COMPACT_ATOMS: atom_id res chain seq x y z
N MET A 1 -25.74 18.43 -32.60
CA MET A 1 -26.76 17.35 -32.58
C MET A 1 -26.16 16.14 -31.92
N ALA A 2 -26.66 15.77 -30.73
CA ALA A 2 -26.66 14.40 -30.22
C ALA A 2 -27.59 14.39 -29.01
N THR A 3 -28.84 14.02 -29.28
CA THR A 3 -29.89 13.81 -28.31
C THR A 3 -29.76 12.39 -27.76
N LEU A 4 -29.72 12.22 -26.44
CA LEU A 4 -30.05 10.95 -25.80
C LEU A 4 -31.13 11.22 -24.76
N LYS A 5 -32.38 10.95 -25.15
CA LYS A 5 -33.50 10.75 -24.24
C LYS A 5 -33.32 9.39 -23.58
N GLN A 6 -33.36 9.32 -22.25
CA GLN A 6 -33.98 8.19 -21.57
C GLN A 6 -34.87 8.66 -20.43
N GLN A 7 -36.12 8.20 -20.54
CA GLN A 7 -37.14 7.91 -19.53
C GLN A 7 -37.04 8.58 -18.15
N GLY A 8 -38.10 9.31 -17.80
CA GLY A 8 -38.32 9.82 -16.46
C GLY A 8 -38.57 8.71 -15.44
N VAL A 9 -37.87 8.81 -14.31
CA VAL A 9 -38.35 8.36 -13.01
C VAL A 9 -38.28 9.60 -12.11
N GLY A 10 -39.42 10.02 -11.57
CA GLY A 10 -39.48 11.22 -10.73
C GLY A 10 -38.56 11.07 -9.52
N ASP A 11 -37.45 11.79 -9.53
CA ASP A 11 -36.58 11.97 -8.37
C ASP A 11 -37.39 12.67 -7.27
N ARG A 12 -37.91 11.89 -6.30
CA ARG A 12 -38.43 12.47 -5.05
C ARG A 12 -37.27 13.12 -4.33
N TYR A 13 -37.19 14.45 -4.45
CA TYR A 13 -36.35 15.30 -3.64
C TYR A 13 -36.77 15.14 -2.17
N ASP A 14 -35.93 14.50 -1.36
CA ASP A 14 -36.11 14.41 0.08
C ASP A 14 -35.31 15.55 0.75
N PRO A 15 -35.98 16.64 1.19
CA PRO A 15 -35.31 17.79 1.79
C PRO A 15 -34.61 17.45 3.13
N SER A 16 -34.92 16.32 3.76
CA SER A 16 -34.29 15.89 5.02
C SER A 16 -32.83 15.48 4.85
N ILE A 17 -32.41 15.10 3.63
CA ILE A 17 -31.03 14.71 3.32
C ILE A 17 -30.13 15.94 3.19
N LYS A 18 -30.68 17.08 2.71
CA LYS A 18 -29.95 18.34 2.54
C LYS A 18 -29.43 18.92 3.87
N GLN A 19 -30.09 18.63 4.99
CA GLN A 19 -29.64 19.07 6.31
C GLN A 19 -28.52 18.20 6.90
N LYS A 20 -28.25 17.03 6.31
CA LYS A 20 -27.31 16.06 6.83
C LYS A 20 -25.91 16.25 6.24
N VAL A 21 -25.79 16.54 4.95
CA VAL A 21 -24.46 16.69 4.32
C VAL A 21 -23.90 18.09 4.56
N ARG A 22 -22.70 18.17 5.13
CA ARG A 22 -21.91 19.41 5.27
C ARG A 22 -20.52 19.21 4.67
N VAL A 23 -19.98 20.25 4.06
CA VAL A 23 -18.64 20.27 3.48
C VAL A 23 -17.73 21.00 4.46
N LEU A 24 -16.62 20.37 4.84
CA LEU A 24 -15.59 21.03 5.62
C LEU A 24 -14.66 21.79 4.67
N HIS A 25 -14.50 23.08 4.88
CA HIS A 25 -13.60 23.95 4.14
C HIS A 25 -12.45 24.33 5.07
N VAL A 26 -11.23 23.96 4.69
CA VAL A 26 -10.01 24.31 5.45
C VAL A 26 -9.21 25.32 4.62
N GLU A 27 -9.16 26.56 5.09
CA GLU A 27 -8.23 27.57 4.59
C GLU A 27 -7.00 27.64 5.51
N GLY A 28 -5.87 28.14 5.01
CA GLY A 28 -4.60 28.18 5.75
C GLY A 28 -4.62 28.93 7.09
N ARG A 29 -5.73 29.55 7.48
CA ARG A 29 -5.94 30.24 8.76
C ARG A 29 -7.21 29.82 9.52
N GLY A 30 -7.93 28.77 9.11
CA GLY A 30 -9.10 28.30 9.83
C GLY A 30 -9.94 27.24 9.12
N VAL A 31 -10.84 26.60 9.88
CA VAL A 31 -11.79 25.60 9.40
C VAL A 31 -13.20 26.20 9.40
N SER A 32 -13.87 26.18 8.24
CA SER A 32 -15.27 26.58 8.06
C SER A 32 -16.11 25.39 7.57
N ILE A 33 -17.42 25.43 7.80
CA ILE A 33 -18.34 24.36 7.40
C ILE A 33 -19.38 24.95 6.45
N GLU A 34 -19.38 24.49 5.19
CA GLU A 34 -20.29 24.95 4.14
C GLU A 34 -21.45 23.96 3.93
N GLN A 35 -22.63 24.51 3.64
CA GLN A 35 -23.83 23.72 3.38
C GLN A 35 -23.94 23.40 1.88
N VAL A 36 -24.26 22.14 1.55
CA VAL A 36 -24.36 21.73 0.14
C VAL A 36 -25.60 22.33 -0.53
N ASP A 37 -25.44 22.84 -1.75
CA ASP A 37 -26.53 23.35 -2.59
C ASP A 37 -27.63 22.33 -2.86
N LYS A 38 -27.25 21.10 -3.25
CA LYS A 38 -28.21 20.02 -3.55
C LYS A 38 -27.62 18.64 -3.30
N VAL A 39 -28.35 17.81 -2.55
CA VAL A 39 -28.05 16.39 -2.37
C VAL A 39 -29.13 15.58 -3.09
N THR A 40 -28.73 14.70 -3.99
CA THR A 40 -29.60 13.65 -4.54
C THR A 40 -29.22 12.32 -3.89
N ARG A 41 -30.02 11.27 -4.13
CA ARG A 41 -29.79 9.94 -3.56
C ARG A 41 -28.40 9.36 -3.85
N PHE A 42 -27.78 9.77 -4.96
CA PHE A 42 -26.50 9.22 -5.42
C PHE A 42 -25.40 10.26 -5.62
N HIS A 43 -25.73 11.55 -5.61
CA HIS A 43 -24.78 12.61 -5.95
C HIS A 43 -24.97 13.84 -5.08
N VAL A 44 -23.86 14.48 -4.72
CA VAL A 44 -23.82 15.77 -4.06
C VAL A 44 -23.44 16.79 -5.13
N LYS A 45 -24.33 17.74 -5.42
CA LYS A 45 -24.07 18.85 -6.34
C LYS A 45 -23.69 20.08 -5.53
N ILE A 46 -22.46 20.54 -5.74
CA ILE A 46 -21.91 21.79 -5.21
C ILE A 46 -21.81 22.71 -6.43
N LEU A 47 -22.63 23.76 -6.45
CA LEU A 47 -22.80 24.59 -7.65
C LEU A 47 -21.72 25.67 -7.74
N HIS A 48 -21.13 26.07 -6.62
CA HIS A 48 -20.04 27.05 -6.58
C HIS A 48 -19.00 26.69 -5.50
N PRO A 49 -18.05 25.78 -5.77
CA PRO A 49 -17.03 25.44 -4.79
C PRO A 49 -16.03 26.59 -4.62
N SER A 50 -15.97 27.16 -3.42
CA SER A 50 -14.94 28.13 -2.97
C SER A 50 -13.67 27.43 -2.44
N PHE A 51 -13.73 26.10 -2.23
CA PHE A 51 -12.73 25.34 -1.49
C PHE A 51 -11.71 24.61 -2.38
N SER A 52 -10.53 24.34 -1.83
CA SER A 52 -9.53 23.44 -2.42
C SER A 52 -9.97 21.97 -2.28
N LEU A 53 -9.92 21.20 -3.37
CA LEU A 53 -10.21 19.75 -3.42
C LEU A 53 -9.34 18.88 -2.48
N ARG A 54 -8.32 19.47 -1.83
CA ARG A 54 -7.41 18.77 -0.91
C ARG A 54 -8.03 18.41 0.45
N GLY A 55 -9.23 18.93 0.79
CA GLY A 55 -9.73 18.91 2.17
C GLY A 55 -11.16 18.39 2.38
N VAL A 56 -11.70 17.52 1.52
CA VAL A 56 -13.02 16.92 1.78
C VAL A 56 -12.89 15.84 2.86
N ILE A 57 -12.99 16.23 4.13
CA ILE A 57 -13.07 15.31 5.26
C ILE A 57 -14.55 14.94 5.45
N LEU A 58 -14.94 13.71 5.08
CA LEU A 58 -16.24 13.12 5.38
C LEU A 58 -16.29 12.68 6.85
N GLN A 59 -16.27 13.63 7.79
CA GLN A 59 -16.47 13.30 9.19
C GLN A 59 -17.97 13.17 9.51
N ALA A 60 -18.30 12.03 10.12
CA ALA A 60 -19.48 11.80 10.97
C ALA A 60 -20.85 11.54 10.33
N LEU A 61 -20.94 11.17 9.05
CA LEU A 61 -22.15 10.51 8.53
C LEU A 61 -21.76 9.28 7.75
N GLY A 62 -22.20 8.13 8.25
CA GLY A 62 -21.97 6.83 7.66
C GLY A 62 -22.04 6.90 6.13
N CYS A 63 -20.89 6.70 5.50
CA CYS A 63 -20.77 6.54 4.07
C CYS A 63 -20.34 5.09 3.81
N SER A 64 -20.90 4.50 2.75
CA SER A 64 -20.49 3.16 2.34
C SER A 64 -19.17 3.30 1.58
N VAL A 65 -18.09 2.82 2.16
CA VAL A 65 -16.75 2.83 1.56
C VAL A 65 -16.33 1.41 1.23
N HIS A 66 -15.57 1.24 0.15
CA HIS A 66 -14.86 -0.02 -0.04
C HIS A 66 -13.74 -0.10 0.99
N CYS A 67 -13.65 -1.27 1.62
CA CYS A 67 -12.62 -1.57 2.60
C CYS A 67 -11.52 -2.37 1.91
N ASP A 68 -10.31 -2.20 2.41
CA ASP A 68 -9.20 -3.09 2.14
C ASP A 68 -8.85 -3.87 3.40
N LEU A 69 -8.39 -5.10 3.22
CA LEU A 69 -7.89 -5.96 4.30
C LEU A 69 -6.50 -6.44 3.90
N GLN A 70 -5.47 -5.84 4.49
CA GLN A 70 -4.08 -6.21 4.20
C GLN A 70 -3.54 -7.09 5.31
N ILE A 71 -2.92 -8.20 4.93
CA ILE A 71 -2.39 -9.20 5.86
C ILE A 71 -0.87 -9.18 5.75
N TYR A 72 -0.19 -8.98 6.87
CA TYR A 72 1.26 -9.04 6.97
C TYR A 72 1.66 -10.11 7.97
N ARG A 73 2.73 -10.85 7.67
CA ARG A 73 3.35 -11.81 8.57
C ARG A 73 4.51 -11.12 9.29
N ALA A 74 4.45 -11.05 10.61
CA ALA A 74 5.53 -10.52 11.42
C ALA A 74 6.67 -11.54 11.60
N ARG A 75 7.90 -11.05 11.72
CA ARG A 75 9.10 -11.88 11.93
C ARG A 75 9.23 -12.29 13.40
N THR A 76 8.43 -13.28 13.81
CA THR A 76 8.37 -13.80 15.18
C THR A 76 8.62 -15.32 15.22
N ALA A 77 8.83 -15.88 16.41
CA ALA A 77 9.12 -17.31 16.58
C ALA A 77 7.90 -18.21 16.27
N HIS A 78 6.69 -17.71 16.53
CA HIS A 78 5.43 -18.34 16.18
C HIS A 78 4.76 -17.56 15.03
N LEU A 79 3.69 -18.09 14.45
CA LEU A 79 2.99 -17.38 13.39
C LEU A 79 2.21 -16.21 13.99
N THR A 80 2.64 -14.99 13.66
CA THR A 80 1.94 -13.74 14.01
C THR A 80 1.57 -13.00 12.73
N LEU A 81 0.29 -12.69 12.56
CA LEU A 81 -0.22 -11.90 11.44
C LEU A 81 -0.77 -10.55 11.92
N HIS A 82 -0.48 -9.49 11.20
CA HIS A 82 -1.14 -8.19 11.34
C HIS A 82 -2.13 -8.02 10.18
N ALA A 83 -3.43 -8.01 10.50
CA ALA A 83 -4.51 -7.80 9.54
C ALA A 83 -5.08 -6.38 9.69
N TYR A 84 -4.67 -5.49 8.80
CA TYR A 84 -5.08 -4.08 8.76
C TYR A 84 -6.42 -3.95 8.03
N LEU A 85 -7.42 -3.42 8.71
CA LEU A 85 -8.72 -3.10 8.13
C LEU A 85 -8.85 -1.59 7.97
N MET A 86 -8.90 -1.13 6.74
CA MET A 86 -8.91 0.31 6.42
C MET A 86 -9.78 0.64 5.21
N PRO A 87 -10.21 1.90 5.06
CA PRO A 87 -10.80 2.35 3.79
C PRO A 87 -9.80 2.20 2.63
N CYS A 88 -10.31 1.99 1.41
CA CYS A 88 -9.49 1.99 0.19
C CYS A 88 -8.89 3.39 -0.06
N ASP A 89 -7.77 3.70 0.60
CA ASP A 89 -6.99 4.92 0.45
C ASP A 89 -5.51 4.58 0.16
N PRO A 90 -4.94 5.08 -0.95
CA PRO A 90 -3.52 4.93 -1.24
C PRO A 90 -2.58 5.45 -0.15
N ALA A 91 -2.92 6.54 0.55
CA ALA A 91 -2.08 7.11 1.61
C ALA A 91 -1.99 6.17 2.81
N LEU A 92 -3.12 5.60 3.26
CA LEU A 92 -3.14 4.62 4.34
C LEU A 92 -2.40 3.33 3.94
N THR A 93 -2.55 2.91 2.69
CA THR A 93 -1.81 1.75 2.15
C THR A 93 -0.31 1.98 2.20
N GLN A 94 0.16 3.16 1.77
CA GLN A 94 1.59 3.51 1.82
C GLN A 94 2.11 3.61 3.26
N ALA A 95 1.31 4.15 4.19
CA ALA A 95 1.69 4.24 5.61
C ALA A 95 1.89 2.84 6.22
N VAL A 96 0.95 1.92 6.00
CA VAL A 96 1.05 0.52 6.47
C VAL A 96 2.24 -0.19 5.83
N GLU A 97 2.41 -0.07 4.52
CA GLU A 97 3.54 -0.69 3.81
C GLU A 97 4.89 -0.20 4.33
N LYS A 98 5.03 1.11 4.59
CA LYS A 98 6.24 1.69 5.16
C LYS A 98 6.50 1.15 6.56
N GLN A 99 5.48 1.11 7.41
CA GLN A 99 5.59 0.62 8.78
C GLN A 99 6.00 -0.86 8.83
N GLU A 100 5.29 -1.73 8.11
CA GLU A 100 5.54 -3.18 8.11
C GLU A 100 6.90 -3.53 7.49
N LYS A 101 7.34 -2.78 6.47
CA LYS A 101 8.71 -2.92 5.93
C LYS A 101 9.78 -2.62 6.97
N CYS A 102 9.62 -1.56 7.78
CA CYS A 102 10.56 -1.25 8.86
C CYS A 102 10.67 -2.37 9.91
N HIS A 103 9.61 -3.16 10.09
CA HIS A 103 9.60 -4.31 11.02
C HIS A 103 10.02 -5.63 10.37
N GLY A 104 10.35 -5.64 9.07
CA GLY A 104 10.73 -6.84 8.33
C GLY A 104 9.58 -7.82 8.16
N SER A 105 8.34 -7.34 8.16
CA SER A 105 7.15 -8.15 7.92
C SER A 105 6.92 -8.38 6.42
N THR A 106 6.30 -9.50 6.08
CA THR A 106 6.00 -9.86 4.69
C THR A 106 4.51 -9.82 4.41
N ARG A 107 4.10 -9.16 3.32
CA ARG A 107 2.69 -9.09 2.92
C ARG A 107 2.20 -10.43 2.34
N ILE A 108 1.06 -10.91 2.83
CA ILE A 108 0.31 -12.04 2.26
C ILE A 108 -0.82 -11.47 1.39
N LEU A 109 -0.77 -11.74 0.09
CA LEU A 109 -1.76 -11.22 -0.85
C LEU A 109 -3.05 -12.03 -0.76
N LYS A 110 -4.15 -11.33 -0.43
CA LYS A 110 -5.51 -11.85 -0.53
C LYS A 110 -6.41 -10.79 -1.16
N PRO A 111 -7.48 -11.19 -1.86
CA PRO A 111 -8.40 -10.24 -2.45
C PRO A 111 -9.08 -9.43 -1.37
N ARG A 112 -9.46 -8.18 -1.69
CA ARG A 112 -10.20 -7.30 -0.78
C ARG A 112 -11.67 -7.72 -0.61
N PRO A 113 -12.34 -7.32 0.47
CA PRO A 113 -13.80 -7.47 0.59
C PRO A 113 -14.56 -6.80 -0.55
N GLU A 114 -15.43 -7.54 -1.25
CA GLU A 114 -16.16 -7.03 -2.43
C GLU A 114 -17.21 -5.97 -2.06
N LYS A 115 -17.88 -6.17 -0.92
CA LYS A 115 -19.02 -5.35 -0.51
C LYS A 115 -18.54 -4.11 0.23
N SER A 116 -19.01 -2.94 -0.19
CA SER A 116 -18.83 -1.70 0.55
C SER A 116 -19.48 -1.79 1.94
N GLN A 117 -18.82 -1.16 2.91
CA GLN A 117 -19.19 -1.17 4.31
C GLN A 117 -19.34 0.24 4.84
N TRP A 118 -20.19 0.39 5.84
CA TRP A 118 -20.36 1.66 6.51
C TRP A 118 -19.12 1.98 7.34
N LEU A 119 -18.54 3.17 7.12
CA LEU A 119 -17.59 3.77 8.05
C LEU A 119 -18.20 3.72 9.46
N THR A 120 -17.40 3.43 10.50
CA THR A 120 -17.82 3.15 11.90
C THR A 120 -18.44 1.78 12.19
N SER A 121 -18.43 0.85 11.22
CA SER A 121 -18.88 -0.52 11.51
C SER A 121 -17.87 -1.27 12.39
N ASP A 122 -18.39 -1.99 13.39
CA ASP A 122 -17.65 -2.96 14.20
C ASP A 122 -17.38 -4.24 13.39
N PHE A 123 -16.11 -4.62 13.31
CA PHE A 123 -15.65 -5.88 12.74
C PHE A 123 -14.99 -6.77 13.78
N TYR A 124 -15.05 -8.07 13.54
CA TYR A 124 -14.29 -9.08 14.27
C TYR A 124 -13.68 -10.06 13.29
N LEU A 125 -12.49 -10.56 13.63
CA LEU A 125 -11.71 -11.47 12.83
C LEU A 125 -11.62 -12.82 13.56
N THR A 126 -11.86 -13.92 12.86
CA THR A 126 -11.77 -15.27 13.44
C THR A 126 -11.00 -16.21 12.52
N THR A 127 -10.34 -17.20 13.12
CA THR A 127 -9.61 -18.26 12.41
C THR A 127 -10.34 -19.60 12.53
N SER A 128 -10.07 -20.54 11.62
CA SER A 128 -10.52 -21.93 11.78
C SER A 128 -9.64 -22.79 12.67
N CYS A 129 -8.42 -22.33 12.98
CA CYS A 129 -7.51 -22.98 13.93
C CYS A 129 -7.52 -22.27 15.29
N PRO A 130 -7.06 -22.92 16.37
CA PRO A 130 -6.84 -22.26 17.66
C PRO A 130 -5.87 -21.09 17.52
N SER A 131 -6.37 -19.87 17.78
CA SER A 131 -5.59 -18.64 17.69
C SER A 131 -6.03 -17.62 18.73
N ASP A 132 -5.13 -16.69 19.04
CA ASP A 132 -5.43 -15.51 19.82
C ASP A 132 -5.54 -14.31 18.88
N VAL A 133 -6.71 -13.67 18.85
CA VAL A 133 -6.97 -12.48 18.02
C VAL A 133 -7.18 -11.25 18.90
N ASN A 134 -6.35 -10.23 18.70
CA ASN A 134 -6.37 -8.99 19.48
C ASN A 134 -6.21 -7.75 18.58
N PRO A 135 -7.02 -6.68 18.73
CA PRO A 135 -8.19 -6.57 19.59
C PRO A 135 -9.32 -7.48 19.10
N ARG A 136 -10.22 -7.89 20.00
CA ARG A 136 -11.38 -8.74 19.64
C ARG A 136 -12.35 -8.07 18.66
N ARG A 137 -12.31 -6.74 18.59
CA ARG A 137 -13.11 -5.92 17.69
C ARG A 137 -12.30 -4.74 17.18
N LEU A 138 -12.58 -4.35 15.95
CA LEU A 138 -12.02 -3.15 15.35
C LEU A 138 -13.13 -2.35 14.67
N GLU A 139 -13.10 -1.04 14.83
CA GLU A 139 -13.98 -0.13 14.10
C GLU A 139 -13.29 0.31 12.80
N LEU A 140 -14.00 0.24 11.68
CA LEU A 140 -13.51 0.79 10.42
C LEU A 140 -13.52 2.31 10.48
N ALA A 141 -12.34 2.89 10.64
CA ALA A 141 -12.14 4.33 10.72
C ALA A 141 -11.00 4.77 9.79
N HIS A 142 -11.03 6.05 9.42
CA HIS A 142 -9.98 6.69 8.65
C HIS A 142 -8.95 7.28 9.62
N VAL A 143 -8.06 6.44 10.13
CA VAL A 143 -7.02 6.79 11.11
C VAL A 143 -5.66 6.47 10.50
N ASP A 144 -4.69 7.35 10.72
CA ASP A 144 -3.31 7.18 10.28
C ASP A 144 -2.37 7.15 11.51
N PRO A 145 -1.65 6.04 11.77
CA PRO A 145 -1.69 4.79 11.03
C PRO A 145 -2.99 3.99 11.29
N PRO A 146 -3.44 3.15 10.34
CA PRO A 146 -4.60 2.29 10.54
C PRO A 146 -4.36 1.28 11.65
N ASN A 147 -5.44 0.95 12.36
CA ASN A 147 -5.40 -0.07 13.39
C ASN A 147 -5.52 -1.48 12.77
N PHE A 148 -5.08 -2.53 13.48
CA PHE A 148 -5.01 -3.89 12.95
C PHE A 148 -5.44 -4.93 13.98
N PHE A 149 -5.81 -6.12 13.47
CA PHE A 149 -5.92 -7.34 14.27
C PHE A 149 -4.56 -8.06 14.27
N GLU A 150 -3.98 -8.25 15.44
CA GLU A 150 -2.94 -9.23 15.68
C GLU A 150 -3.57 -10.62 15.80
N VAL A 151 -3.14 -11.54 14.96
CA VAL A 151 -3.54 -12.95 14.99
C VAL A 151 -2.32 -13.78 15.33
N PHE A 152 -2.31 -14.37 16.52
CA PHE A 152 -1.23 -15.22 17.01
C PHE A 152 -1.64 -16.69 16.96
N ILE A 153 -0.83 -17.52 16.29
CA ILE A 153 -1.04 -18.96 16.16
C ILE A 153 0.25 -19.66 16.59
N ARG A 154 0.17 -20.40 17.70
CA ARG A 154 1.32 -21.11 18.30
C ARG A 154 1.84 -22.23 17.41
N ASP A 155 0.93 -23.09 16.94
CA ASP A 155 1.23 -24.32 16.18
C ASP A 155 0.57 -24.26 14.79
N ALA A 156 1.12 -23.39 13.94
CA ALA A 156 0.61 -23.18 12.57
C ALA A 156 1.15 -24.26 11.63
N ASP A 157 0.55 -25.46 11.70
CA ASP A 157 1.03 -26.61 10.92
C ASP A 157 0.29 -26.94 9.64
N SER A 158 -0.83 -26.26 9.40
CA SER A 158 -1.74 -26.55 8.29
C SER A 158 -2.36 -25.26 7.77
N ASP A 159 -3.01 -25.37 6.61
CA ASP A 159 -3.81 -24.30 6.05
C ASP A 159 -4.94 -23.94 7.02
N PHE A 160 -5.28 -22.66 7.09
CA PHE A 160 -6.38 -22.18 7.94
C PHE A 160 -7.11 -21.03 7.28
N SER A 161 -8.39 -20.86 7.60
CA SER A 161 -9.19 -19.74 7.10
C SER A 161 -9.13 -18.55 8.05
N LEU A 162 -9.09 -17.35 7.46
CA LEU A 162 -9.39 -16.09 8.13
C LEU A 162 -10.77 -15.62 7.70
N ASN A 163 -11.56 -15.17 8.67
CA ASN A 163 -12.95 -14.76 8.48
C ASN A 163 -13.15 -13.38 9.07
N LEU A 164 -13.44 -12.39 8.22
CA LEU A 164 -13.81 -11.05 8.66
C LEU A 164 -15.33 -10.93 8.66
N SER A 165 -15.88 -10.59 9.81
CA SER A 165 -17.32 -10.54 10.01
C SER A 165 -17.75 -9.17 10.50
N CYS A 166 -18.88 -8.70 9.97
CA CYS A 166 -19.46 -7.42 10.33
C CYS A 166 -20.53 -7.62 11.39
N LYS A 167 -20.40 -6.96 12.55
CA LYS A 167 -21.33 -7.12 13.67
C LYS A 167 -22.75 -6.65 13.34
N SER A 168 -22.88 -5.53 12.62
CA SER A 168 -24.18 -4.97 12.26
C SER A 168 -24.97 -5.88 11.33
N ARG A 169 -24.28 -6.60 10.43
CA ARG A 169 -24.89 -7.55 9.48
C ARG A 169 -24.96 -8.99 9.99
N LYS A 170 -24.28 -9.31 11.10
CA LYS A 170 -24.12 -10.68 11.64
C LYS A 170 -23.71 -11.69 10.56
N GLN A 171 -22.87 -11.27 9.63
CA GLN A 171 -22.46 -12.06 8.48
C GLN A 171 -20.95 -11.91 8.24
N THR A 172 -20.32 -13.01 7.84
CA THR A 172 -18.97 -13.03 7.27
C THR A 172 -18.97 -12.29 5.94
N ILE A 173 -18.22 -11.21 5.85
CA ILE A 173 -18.14 -10.38 4.64
C ILE A 173 -16.92 -10.73 3.77
N TRP A 174 -15.98 -11.48 4.33
CA TRP A 174 -14.77 -11.93 3.67
C TRP A 174 -14.25 -13.19 4.37
N ASN A 175 -13.95 -14.22 3.58
CA ASN A 175 -13.40 -15.50 4.04
C ASN A 175 -12.35 -15.94 3.01
N HIS A 176 -11.13 -16.16 3.47
CA HIS A 176 -10.09 -16.77 2.64
C HIS A 176 -9.19 -17.69 3.45
N GLU A 177 -8.73 -18.74 2.78
CA GLU A 177 -7.71 -19.65 3.28
C GLU A 177 -6.31 -19.03 3.15
N ILE A 178 -5.54 -19.10 4.23
CA ILE A 178 -4.11 -18.82 4.28
C ILE A 178 -3.39 -20.17 4.22
N ARG A 179 -2.62 -20.38 3.16
CA ARG A 179 -1.93 -21.64 2.92
C ARG A 179 -0.62 -21.68 3.68
N ALA A 180 -0.26 -22.85 4.17
CA ALA A 180 1.01 -23.10 4.85
C ALA A 180 2.20 -22.63 4.03
N ALA A 181 2.19 -22.83 2.71
CA ALA A 181 3.25 -22.34 1.83
C ALA A 181 3.41 -20.80 1.84
N GLU A 182 2.34 -20.04 2.04
CA GLU A 182 2.34 -18.57 2.01
C GLU A 182 2.98 -17.96 3.26
N TYR A 183 2.91 -18.65 4.42
CA TYR A 183 3.48 -18.17 5.68
C TYR A 183 4.66 -19.00 6.19
N ARG A 184 4.89 -20.22 5.69
CA ARG A 184 6.07 -21.04 6.01
C ARG A 184 7.20 -20.87 5.01
N GLY A 185 6.89 -20.46 3.78
CA GLY A 185 7.91 -20.21 2.78
C GLY A 185 9.00 -19.32 3.36
N SER A 186 10.26 -19.78 3.31
CA SER A 186 11.37 -18.85 3.31
C SER A 186 11.13 -17.95 2.11
N ILE A 187 11.01 -16.65 2.36
CA ILE A 187 11.08 -15.55 1.40
C ILE A 187 11.42 -16.05 -0.01
N LEU A 188 10.40 -16.41 -0.79
CA LEU A 188 10.55 -16.36 -2.23
C LEU A 188 10.47 -14.88 -2.55
N THR A 189 11.64 -14.25 -2.55
CA THR A 189 11.97 -13.05 -3.33
C THR A 189 11.18 -11.77 -3.02
N SER A 190 10.98 -11.42 -1.74
CA SER A 190 10.68 -10.01 -1.36
C SER A 190 11.82 -9.32 -0.61
N ASP A 191 12.80 -10.06 -0.09
CA ASP A 191 14.04 -9.46 0.46
C ASP A 191 15.11 -9.26 -0.62
N GLN A 192 14.84 -9.69 -1.85
CA GLN A 192 15.72 -9.44 -2.97
C GLN A 192 15.35 -8.07 -3.53
N HIS A 193 16.21 -7.08 -3.26
CA HIS A 193 16.01 -5.72 -3.73
C HIS A 193 15.81 -5.73 -5.26
N PHE A 194 15.03 -4.82 -5.83
CA PHE A 194 14.78 -4.76 -7.28
C PHE A 194 16.08 -4.87 -8.12
N VAL A 195 17.12 -4.23 -7.60
CA VAL A 195 18.50 -4.26 -8.12
C VAL A 195 19.11 -5.67 -8.16
N ASP A 196 18.88 -6.48 -7.12
CA ASP A 196 19.35 -7.87 -7.05
C ASP A 196 18.51 -8.79 -7.95
N LEU A 197 17.19 -8.55 -8.02
CA LEU A 197 16.27 -9.32 -8.86
C LEU A 197 16.60 -9.16 -10.34
N HIS A 198 16.90 -7.93 -10.77
CA HIS A 198 17.25 -7.61 -12.16
C HIS A 198 18.75 -7.46 -12.39
N GLN A 199 19.60 -8.02 -11.52
CA GLN A 199 21.06 -7.86 -11.59
C GLN A 199 21.62 -8.22 -12.98
N THR A 200 21.18 -9.34 -13.56
CA THR A 200 21.63 -9.78 -14.90
C THR A 200 21.21 -8.82 -16.00
N ALA A 201 19.95 -8.37 -15.98
CA ALA A 201 19.43 -7.38 -16.91
C ALA A 201 20.16 -6.04 -16.79
N LEU A 202 20.47 -5.59 -15.58
CA LEU A 202 21.22 -4.36 -15.33
C LEU A 202 22.67 -4.50 -15.80
N ILE A 203 23.34 -5.63 -15.55
CA ILE A 203 24.71 -5.86 -16.03
C ILE A 203 24.78 -5.84 -17.56
N ASP A 204 23.80 -6.43 -18.24
CA ASP A 204 23.85 -6.59 -19.70
C ASP A 204 23.36 -5.36 -20.47
N ARG A 205 22.40 -4.61 -19.92
CA ARG A 205 21.72 -3.51 -20.64
C ARG A 205 22.16 -2.11 -20.21
N VAL A 206 22.81 -1.94 -19.06
CA VAL A 206 23.28 -0.61 -18.62
C VAL A 206 24.42 -0.12 -19.49
N SER A 207 24.23 1.06 -20.08
CA SER A 207 25.18 1.69 -20.99
C SER A 207 25.98 2.80 -20.32
N GLN A 208 25.38 3.51 -19.34
CA GLN A 208 25.93 4.71 -18.71
C GLN A 208 26.68 4.45 -17.39
N VAL A 209 27.61 3.49 -17.38
CA VAL A 209 28.31 3.08 -16.15
C VAL A 209 29.16 4.19 -15.52
N GLY A 210 29.80 5.04 -16.33
CA GLY A 210 30.64 6.15 -15.84
C GLY A 210 29.83 7.17 -15.02
N PRO A 211 28.78 7.79 -15.59
CA PRO A 211 27.92 8.73 -14.86
C PRO A 211 27.25 8.12 -13.62
N ILE A 212 26.91 6.83 -13.66
CA ILE A 212 26.37 6.11 -12.50
C ILE A 212 27.42 6.05 -11.37
N LEU A 213 28.66 5.66 -11.68
CA LEU A 213 29.75 5.59 -10.70
C LEU A 213 30.10 6.95 -10.09
N ASP A 214 30.14 8.01 -10.90
CA ASP A 214 30.43 9.36 -10.42
C ASP A 214 29.38 9.85 -9.42
N ARG A 215 28.10 9.52 -9.67
CA ARG A 215 27.00 9.85 -8.76
C ARG A 215 27.00 9.00 -7.50
N LEU A 216 27.34 7.71 -7.61
CA LEU A 216 27.48 6.83 -6.46
C LEU A 216 28.64 7.24 -5.54
N LEU A 217 29.74 7.73 -6.12
CA LEU A 217 30.86 8.26 -5.35
C LEU A 217 30.46 9.58 -4.66
N LYS A 218 29.72 10.44 -5.37
CA LYS A 218 29.23 11.72 -4.82
C LYS A 218 28.18 11.53 -3.72
N SER A 219 27.35 10.49 -3.80
CA SER A 219 26.37 10.15 -2.77
C SER A 219 26.96 9.39 -1.58
N GLY A 220 28.24 8.99 -1.66
CA GLY A 220 28.93 8.25 -0.60
C GLY A 220 28.54 6.77 -0.50
N VAL A 221 27.89 6.23 -1.54
CA VAL A 221 27.50 4.80 -1.60
C VAL A 221 28.71 3.91 -1.86
N ILE A 222 29.68 4.40 -2.63
CA ILE A 222 30.93 3.69 -2.93
C ILE A 222 32.14 4.48 -2.42
N THR A 223 33.17 3.76 -1.99
CA THR A 223 34.46 4.34 -1.62
C THR A 223 35.30 4.66 -2.86
N ALA A 224 36.28 5.55 -2.72
CA ALA A 224 37.21 5.89 -3.80
C ALA A 224 38.00 4.66 -4.32
N ASP A 225 38.25 3.68 -3.44
CA ASP A 225 38.88 2.41 -3.79
C ASP A 225 37.94 1.56 -4.66
N GLY A 226 36.67 1.43 -4.25
CA GLY A 226 35.65 0.73 -5.02
C GLY A 226 35.35 1.38 -6.37
N TYR A 227 35.46 2.70 -6.48
CA TYR A 227 35.37 3.43 -7.75
C TYR A 227 36.55 3.08 -8.68
N SER A 228 37.77 3.07 -8.14
CA SER A 228 39.00 2.82 -8.89
C SER A 228 39.07 1.37 -9.41
N ASP A 229 38.64 0.41 -8.59
CA ASP A 229 38.57 -1.01 -8.97
C ASP A 229 37.56 -1.23 -10.10
N VAL A 230 36.41 -0.57 -10.03
CA VAL A 230 35.38 -0.70 -11.06
C VAL A 230 35.82 0.00 -12.35
N ILE A 231 36.38 1.22 -12.30
CA ILE A 231 36.73 1.95 -13.52
C ILE A 231 37.90 1.32 -14.30
N ALA A 232 38.77 0.57 -13.61
CA ALA A 232 39.90 -0.17 -14.19
C ALA A 232 39.47 -1.30 -15.13
N GLU A 233 38.22 -1.75 -15.05
CA GLU A 233 37.70 -2.80 -15.92
C GLU A 233 37.53 -2.35 -17.38
N ARG A 234 37.74 -3.29 -18.33
CA ARG A 234 37.80 -2.94 -19.77
C ARG A 234 36.46 -2.63 -20.42
N ASN A 235 35.36 -3.24 -19.96
CA ASN A 235 34.06 -3.11 -20.62
C ASN A 235 32.93 -2.83 -19.61
N ASN A 236 31.84 -2.23 -20.09
CA ASN A 236 30.75 -1.75 -19.22
C ASN A 236 30.07 -2.90 -18.44
N GLN A 237 29.95 -4.08 -19.03
CA GLN A 237 29.36 -5.26 -18.38
C GLN A 237 30.21 -5.75 -17.20
N LYS A 238 31.53 -5.84 -17.37
CA LYS A 238 32.47 -6.20 -16.30
C LYS A 238 32.53 -5.12 -15.23
N LYS A 239 32.47 -3.84 -15.62
CA LYS A 239 32.35 -2.71 -14.68
C LYS A 239 31.12 -2.87 -13.79
N MET A 240 29.94 -3.10 -14.38
CA MET A 240 28.73 -3.32 -13.58
C MET A 240 28.83 -4.57 -12.72
N ARG A 241 29.37 -5.67 -13.24
CA ARG A 241 29.55 -6.89 -12.45
C ARG A 241 30.49 -6.67 -11.26
N ALA A 242 31.61 -5.99 -11.44
CA ALA A 242 32.54 -5.63 -10.36
C ALA A 242 31.88 -4.70 -9.32
N LEU A 243 31.04 -3.76 -9.77
CA LEU A 243 30.25 -2.90 -8.89
C LEU A 243 29.26 -3.72 -8.02
N PHE A 244 28.60 -4.70 -8.64
CA PHE A 244 27.70 -5.62 -7.95
C PHE A 244 28.43 -6.57 -6.99
N ASP A 245 29.59 -7.10 -7.39
CA ASP A 245 30.34 -8.10 -6.63
C ASP A 245 31.19 -7.51 -5.50
N GLY A 246 31.54 -6.22 -5.59
CA GLY A 246 32.30 -5.49 -4.57
C GLY A 246 31.42 -4.54 -3.77
N PRO A 247 31.34 -3.24 -4.13
CA PRO A 247 30.68 -2.23 -3.30
C PRO A 247 29.21 -2.50 -2.98
N LEU A 248 28.43 -3.04 -3.94
CA LEU A 248 26.99 -3.26 -3.74
C LEU A 248 26.66 -4.60 -3.05
N LYS A 249 27.60 -5.55 -3.01
CA LYS A 249 27.38 -6.88 -2.40
C LYS A 249 27.17 -6.81 -0.88
N GLY A 250 27.89 -5.90 -0.23
CA GLY A 250 27.82 -5.65 1.22
C GLY A 250 26.95 -4.46 1.62
N CYS A 251 26.37 -3.74 0.65
CA CYS A 251 25.62 -2.53 0.94
C CYS A 251 24.18 -2.86 1.37
N GLY A 252 23.73 -2.20 2.43
CA GLY A 252 22.38 -2.36 2.97
C GLY A 252 21.28 -1.88 1.98
N PRO A 253 20.00 -2.08 2.32
CA PRO A 253 18.87 -1.72 1.46
C PRO A 253 18.89 -0.25 1.03
N GLU A 254 19.28 0.67 1.92
CA GLU A 254 19.36 2.11 1.64
C GLU A 254 20.33 2.46 0.50
N CYS A 255 21.46 1.76 0.40
CA CYS A 255 22.39 1.96 -0.70
C CYS A 255 21.80 1.54 -2.05
N LYS A 256 21.05 0.43 -2.03
CA LYS A 256 20.45 -0.14 -3.23
C LYS A 256 19.29 0.72 -3.71
N ASP A 257 18.56 1.35 -2.80
CA ASP A 257 17.53 2.36 -3.11
C ASP A 257 18.14 3.58 -3.81
N GLN A 258 19.25 4.12 -3.28
CA GLN A 258 19.96 5.24 -3.93
C GLN A 258 20.52 4.86 -5.31
N PHE A 259 21.03 3.64 -5.45
CA PHE A 259 21.47 3.13 -6.76
C PHE A 259 20.30 3.02 -7.74
N LEU A 260 19.14 2.55 -7.29
CA LEU A 260 17.92 2.49 -8.11
C LEU A 260 17.40 3.89 -8.50
N GLU A 261 17.51 4.87 -7.61
CA GLU A 261 17.17 6.26 -7.90
C GLU A 261 18.08 6.83 -9.00
N ILE A 262 19.39 6.63 -8.89
CA ILE A 262 20.37 7.05 -9.91
C ILE A 262 20.10 6.37 -11.26
N LEU A 263 19.79 5.07 -11.26
CA LEU A 263 19.42 4.35 -12.47
C LEU A 263 18.11 4.87 -13.09
N THR A 264 17.15 5.27 -12.26
CA THR A 264 15.87 5.84 -12.74
C THR A 264 16.09 7.19 -13.41
N GLU A 265 17.06 7.98 -12.93
CA GLU A 265 17.39 9.28 -13.53
C GLU A 265 18.22 9.14 -14.82
N LEU A 266 19.18 8.21 -14.87
CA LEU A 266 20.10 8.08 -16.00
C LEU A 266 19.57 7.16 -17.10
N GLU A 267 18.83 6.10 -16.75
CA GLU A 267 18.28 5.13 -17.69
C GLU A 267 16.78 4.82 -17.40
N PRO A 268 15.90 5.83 -17.46
CA PRO A 268 14.47 5.68 -17.13
C PRO A 268 13.76 4.65 -18.01
N TYR A 269 14.15 4.53 -19.29
CA TYR A 269 13.58 3.57 -20.22
C TYR A 269 13.88 2.12 -19.83
N LEU A 270 15.11 1.85 -19.36
CA LEU A 270 15.51 0.52 -18.91
C LEU A 270 14.76 0.14 -17.64
N ILE A 271 14.68 1.05 -16.66
CA ILE A 271 13.97 0.80 -15.40
C ILE A 271 12.47 0.59 -15.63
N ASN A 272 11.84 1.40 -16.49
CA ASN A 272 10.42 1.21 -16.81
C ASN A 272 10.16 -0.13 -17.52
N HIS A 273 11.06 -0.57 -18.40
CA HIS A 273 10.95 -1.88 -19.04
C HIS A 273 11.11 -3.02 -18.03
N LEU A 274 12.07 -2.92 -17.10
CA LEU A 274 12.29 -3.94 -16.06
C LEU A 274 11.18 -3.98 -15.01
N LYS A 275 10.47 -2.87 -14.79
CA LYS A 275 9.27 -2.83 -13.93
C LYS A 275 8.03 -3.46 -14.57
N LEU A 276 8.04 -3.67 -15.89
CA LEU A 276 6.93 -4.23 -16.66
C LEU A 276 7.11 -5.73 -16.95
N GLU A 277 8.32 -6.28 -16.73
CA GLU A 277 8.64 -7.72 -16.78
C GLU A 277 8.23 -8.42 -15.47
#